data_AF-X1KJU5-F1
#
_entry.id   AF-X1KJU5-F1
#
_cell.length_a   1.000
_cell.length_b   1.000
_cell.length_c   1.000
_cell.angle_alpha   90.00
_cell.angle_beta   90.00
_cell.angle_gamma   90.00
#
_symmetry.space_group_name_H-M   'P 1'
#
loop_
_entity.id
_entity.type
_entity.pdbx_description
1 polymer ?
#
loop_
_entity_poly.entity_id
_entity_poly.type
_entity_poly.pdbx_seq_one_letter_code
_entity_poly.pdbx_strand_id
1 'polypeptide(L)' 'VYYYRENNIKMIYYQDGERWEIYDLEKDPEEKNNLIDSHPRTDELKEKLLPPSNRWENS' A
#
# COMPACT_ATOMS: atom_id res chain seq x y z
N VAL A 1 3.84 -12.23 -1.02
CA VAL A 1 4.05 -10.85 -0.54
C VAL A 1 4.33 -9.99 -1.74
N TYR A 2 3.51 -8.96 -1.96
CA TYR A 2 3.71 -7.96 -3.00
C TYR A 2 4.18 -6.66 -2.35
N TYR A 3 4.99 -5.88 -3.04
CA TYR A 3 5.39 -4.57 -2.54
C TYR A 3 5.44 -3.56 -3.68
N TYR A 4 5.11 -2.32 -3.34
CA TYR A 4 5.14 -1.17 -4.22
C TYR A 4 5.90 -0.06 -3.52
N ARG A 5 6.80 0.61 -4.22
CA ARG A 5 7.55 1.73 -3.67
C ARG A 5 7.49 2.89 -4.64
N GLU A 6 7.07 4.04 -4.13
CA GLU A 6 7.03 5.30 -4.89
C GLU A 6 7.72 6.38 -4.06
N ASN A 7 8.85 6.88 -4.56
CA ASN A 7 9.72 7.81 -3.85
C ASN A 7 10.11 7.30 -2.45
N ASN A 8 9.59 7.97 -1.42
CA ASN A 8 9.83 7.69 -0.02
C ASN A 8 8.72 6.85 0.62
N ILE A 9 7.66 6.51 -0.10
CA ILE A 9 6.60 5.65 0.43
C ILE A 9 6.80 4.22 -0.05
N LYS A 10 6.69 3.27 0.87
CA LYS A 10 6.70 1.84 0.61
C LYS A 10 5.41 1.23 1.11
N MET A 11 4.73 0.47 0.25
CA MET A 11 3.54 -0.30 0.57
C MET A 11 3.84 -1.78 0.40
N ILE A 12 3.38 -2.60 1.34
CA ILE A 12 3.52 -4.05 1.33
C ILE A 12 2.15 -4.68 1.49
N TYR A 13 1.86 -5.67 0.67
CA TYR A 13 0.67 -6.50 0.75
C TYR A 13 1.04 -7.96 1.01
N TYR A 14 0.56 -8.46 2.15
CA TYR A 14 0.66 -9.84 2.53
C TYR A 14 -0.65 -10.52 2.16
N GLN A 15 -0.59 -11.35 1.11
CA GLN A 15 -1.71 -12.22 0.75
C GLN A 15 -2.07 -13.16 1.90
N ASP A 16 -1.06 -13.56 2.69
CA ASP A 16 -1.25 -14.33 3.91
C ASP A 16 -1.87 -13.43 5.00
N GLY A 17 -3.19 -13.53 5.12
CA GLY A 17 -4.01 -12.73 6.03
C GLY A 17 -4.51 -11.40 5.48
N GLU A 18 -4.37 -11.15 4.17
CA GLU A 18 -4.85 -9.94 3.49
C GLU A 18 -4.41 -8.63 4.18
N ARG A 19 -3.18 -8.62 4.70
CA ARG A 19 -2.64 -7.50 5.48
C ARG A 19 -1.92 -6.50 4.61
N TRP A 20 -2.10 -5.23 4.93
CA TRP A 20 -1.47 -4.10 4.26
C TRP A 20 -0.59 -3.32 5.24
N GLU A 21 0.59 -2.97 4.79
CA GLU A 21 1.52 -2.12 5.54
C GLU A 21 1.98 -0.96 4.66
N ILE A 22 2.07 0.23 5.23
CA ILE A 22 2.61 1.41 4.56
C ILE A 22 3.65 2.04 5.47
N TYR A 23 4.80 2.39 4.89
CA TYR A 23 5.90 3.05 5.58
C TYR A 23 6.34 4.27 4.78
N ASP A 24 6.64 5.35 5.50
CA ASP A 24 7.29 6.54 4.97
C ASP A 24 8.78 6.45 5.32
N LEU A 25 9.61 6.10 4.34
CA LEU A 25 11.06 5.93 4.49
C LEU A 25 11.80 7.27 4.71
N GLU A 26 11.16 8.41 4.45
CA GLU A 26 11.74 9.73 4.75
C GLU A 26 11.61 10.05 6.23
N LYS A 27 10.42 9.79 6.81
CA LYS A 27 10.13 10.06 8.23
C LYS A 27 10.48 8.89 9.15
N ASP A 28 10.42 7.68 8.62
CA ASP A 28 10.56 6.42 9.34
C ASP A 28 11.41 5.42 8.52
N PRO A 29 12.71 5.72 8.32
CA PRO A 29 13.60 4.87 7.54
C PRO A 29 13.80 3.47 8.13
N GLU A 30 13.46 3.27 9.40
CA GLU A 30 13.51 1.98 10.10
C GLU A 30 12.21 1.16 9.99
N GLU A 31 11.18 1.66 9.28
CA GLU A 31 9.91 0.95 9.05
C GLU A 31 9.22 0.48 10.35
N LYS A 32 9.32 1.28 11.41
CA LYS A 32 8.75 1.00 12.74
C LYS A 32 7.28 1.39 12.85
N ASN A 33 6.83 2.34 12.03
CA ASN A 33 5.51 2.94 12.12
C ASN A 33 4.69 2.54 10.89
N ASN A 34 3.80 1.55 11.06
CA ASN A 34 2.84 1.23 10.01
C ASN A 34 1.78 2.34 9.92
N LEU A 35 1.76 3.05 8.80
CA LEU A 35 0.88 4.17 8.53
C LEU A 35 -0.39 3.76 7.77
N ILE A 36 -0.70 2.46 7.65
CA ILE A 36 -1.84 1.99 6.84
C ILE A 36 -3.17 2.70 7.17
N ASP A 37 -3.45 2.93 8.46
CA ASP A 37 -4.68 3.58 8.93
C ASP A 37 -4.60 5.12 8.94
N SER A 38 -3.41 5.70 8.81
CA SER A 38 -3.16 7.14 8.97
C SER A 38 -2.68 7.83 7.69
N HIS A 39 -2.25 7.07 6.68
CA HIS A 39 -1.69 7.64 5.45
C HIS A 39 -2.80 8.03 4.48
N PRO A 40 -2.87 9.30 4.04
CA PRO A 40 -3.97 9.77 3.18
C PRO A 40 -3.96 9.16 1.78
N ARG A 41 -2.83 8.59 1.34
CA ARG A 41 -2.69 7.90 0.05
C ARG A 41 -2.91 6.38 0.12
N THR A 42 -3.41 5.85 1.24
CA THR A 42 -3.59 4.39 1.39
C THR A 42 -4.41 3.80 0.24
N ASP A 43 -5.56 4.38 -0.09
CA ASP A 43 -6.44 3.85 -1.14
C ASP A 43 -5.80 3.95 -2.53
N GLU A 44 -5.17 5.09 -2.86
CA GLU A 44 -4.46 5.26 -4.14
C GLU A 44 -3.36 4.21 -4.33
N LEU A 45 -2.58 3.93 -3.28
CA LEU A 45 -1.49 2.95 -3.34
C LEU A 45 -2.03 1.52 -3.44
N LYS A 46 -3.15 1.21 -2.77
CA LYS A 46 -3.85 -0.08 -2.93
C LYS A 46 -4.28 -0.29 -4.37
N GLU A 47 -4.87 0.72 -5.01
CA GLU A 47 -5.29 0.66 -6.42
C GLU A 47 -4.11 0.49 -7.38
N LYS A 48 -2.94 1.09 -7.08
CA LYS A 48 -1.72 0.91 -7.88
C LYS A 48 -1.11 -0.48 -7.73
N LEU A 49 -1.18 -1.07 -6.52
CA LEU A 49 -0.56 -2.36 -6.23
C LEU A 49 -1.48 -3.56 -6.56
N LEU A 50 -2.79 -3.41 -6.42
CA LEU A 50 -3.74 -4.42 -6.87
C LEU A 50 -3.84 -4.37 -8.40
N PRO A 51 -3.89 -5.53 -9.08
CA PRO A 51 -4.28 -5.54 -10.48
C PRO A 51 -5.67 -4.89 -10.63
N PRO A 52 -5.95 -4.20 -11.75
CA PRO A 52 -7.23 -3.54 -11.99
C PRO A 52 -8.34 -4.58 -12.20
N SER A 53 -8.77 -5.23 -11.12
CA SER A 53 -9.72 -6.35 -11.17
C SER A 53 -11.19 -5.90 -11.16
N ASN A 54 -11.52 -4.61 -11.15
CA ASN A 54 -12.94 -4.20 -11.15
C ASN A 54 -13.31 -2.98 -12.01
N ARG A 55 -12.53 -2.65 -13.06
CA ARG A 55 -12.93 -1.57 -13.99
C ARG A 55 -14.08 -1.96 -14.94
N TRP A 56 -14.73 -3.10 -14.74
CA TRP A 56 -15.80 -3.64 -15.61
C TRP A 56 -17.06 -4.12 -14.85
N GLU A 57 -17.40 -3.53 -13.71
CA GLU A 57 -18.77 -3.67 -13.15
C GLU A 57 -19.52 -2.33 -13.24
N ASN A 58 -19.80 -1.91 -14.47
CA ASN A 58 -21.02 -1.17 -14.84
C ASN A 58 -21.00 -0.95 -16.36
N SER A 59 -21.63 -1.87 -17.10
CA SER A 59 -22.14 -1.65 -18.46
C SER A 59 -23.57 -2.14 -18.50
#